data_AF-F9ZQN6-F1
#
_entry.id   AF-F9ZQN6-F1
#
_cell.length_a   1.000
_cell.length_b   1.000
_cell.length_c   1.000
_cell.angle_alpha   90.00
_cell.angle_beta   90.00
_cell.angle_gamma   90.00
#
_symmetry.space_group_name_H-M   'P 1'
#
loop_
_entity.id
_entity.type
_entity.pdbx_description
1 polymer ?
#
loop_
_entity_poly.entity_id
_entity_poly.type
_entity_poly.pdbx_seq_one_letter_code
_entity_poly.pdbx_strand_id
1 'polypeptide(L)' 'MEAEQPPFDNPAGAPWPDEHLVAARALLQAIREAGMYARIDAQGQLRVGPSAMVWDSDRRTIAHYRDALVEILKTEGTP' A
#
# COMPACT_ATOMS: atom_id res chain seq x y z
N MET A 1 -27.66 -13.21 0.66
CA MET A 1 -26.67 -12.72 1.64
C MET A 1 -25.66 -11.94 0.84
N GLU A 2 -25.94 -10.66 0.61
CA GLU A 2 -24.99 -9.74 0.00
C GLU A 2 -23.89 -9.51 1.04
N ALA A 3 -22.65 -9.84 0.69
CA ALA A 3 -21.51 -9.52 1.53
C ALA A 3 -21.44 -7.99 1.63
N GLU A 4 -21.67 -7.47 2.83
CA GLU A 4 -21.42 -6.07 3.16
C GLU A 4 -19.93 -5.81 2.91
N GLN A 5 -19.62 -5.21 1.76
CA GLN A 5 -18.30 -4.66 1.50
C GLN A 5 -18.07 -3.59 2.57
N PRO A 6 -17.06 -3.73 3.46
CA PRO A 6 -16.85 -2.75 4.51
C PRO A 6 -16.60 -1.38 3.89
N PRO A 7 -17.03 -0.28 4.54
CA PRO A 7 -16.82 1.06 4.02
C PRO A 7 -15.33 1.25 3.74
N PHE A 8 -15.00 1.65 2.52
CA PHE A 8 -13.66 1.80 1.95
C PHE A 8 -12.86 2.99 2.51
N ASP A 9 -13.14 3.34 3.76
CA ASP A 9 -12.41 4.29 4.59
C ASP A 9 -12.08 3.50 5.86
N ASN A 10 -10.86 3.60 6.40
CA ASN A 10 -10.54 2.98 7.69
C ASN A 10 -10.68 4.07 8.77
N PRO A 11 -11.90 4.36 9.26
CA PRO A 11 -12.19 5.60 9.99
C PRO A 11 -11.65 5.68 11.42
N ALA A 12 -10.73 4.82 11.86
CA ALA A 12 -10.30 4.82 13.26
C ALA A 12 -8.87 4.34 13.53
N GLY A 13 -8.02 4.18 12.51
CA GLY A 13 -6.69 3.60 12.72
C GLY A 13 -6.74 2.15 13.20
N ALA A 14 -7.81 1.43 12.87
CA ALA A 14 -7.90 -0.01 13.10
C ALA A 14 -6.91 -0.73 12.16
N PRO A 15 -6.34 -1.87 12.56
CA PRO A 15 -5.51 -2.65 11.66
C PRO A 15 -6.35 -3.10 10.46
N TRP A 16 -5.77 -3.06 9.26
CA TRP A 16 -6.42 -3.56 8.05
C TRP A 16 -6.70 -5.07 8.20
N PRO A 17 -7.79 -5.59 7.60
CA PRO A 17 -8.04 -7.02 7.58
C PRO A 17 -6.91 -7.76 6.85
N ASP A 18 -6.64 -9.01 7.24
CA ASP A 18 -5.51 -9.80 6.74
C ASP A 18 -5.50 -9.88 5.20
N GLU A 19 -6.66 -10.01 4.57
CA GLU A 19 -6.82 -10.02 3.11
C GLU A 19 -6.31 -8.72 2.44
N HIS A 20 -6.53 -7.56 3.06
CA HIS A 20 -6.02 -6.28 2.57
C HIS A 20 -4.50 -6.17 2.74
N LEU A 21 -3.97 -6.67 3.85
CA LEU A 21 -2.52 -6.72 4.07
C LEU A 21 -1.83 -7.68 3.09
N VAL A 22 -2.45 -8.82 2.77
CA VAL A 22 -1.97 -9.77 1.75
C VAL A 22 -1.97 -9.11 0.37
N ALA A 23 -3.05 -8.43 -0.01
CA ALA A 23 -3.12 -7.71 -1.29
C ALA A 23 -2.08 -6.58 -1.37
N ALA A 24 -1.90 -5.81 -0.30
CA ALA A 24 -0.89 -4.75 -0.23
C ALA A 24 0.55 -5.32 -0.29
N ARG A 25 0.82 -6.48 0.34
CA ARG A 25 2.10 -7.18 0.22
C ARG A 25 2.36 -7.66 -1.20
N ALA A 26 1.37 -8.25 -1.86
CA ALA A 26 1.48 -8.67 -3.25
C ALA A 26 1.76 -7.49 -4.18
N LEU A 27 1.09 -6.35 -3.97
CA LEU A 27 1.35 -5.10 -4.69
C LEU A 27 2.78 -4.60 -4.45
N LEU A 28 3.24 -4.57 -3.19
CA LEU A 28 4.59 -4.16 -2.83
C LEU A 28 5.65 -5.04 -3.51
N GLN A 29 5.41 -6.36 -3.57
CA GLN A 29 6.27 -7.32 -4.25
C GLN A 29 6.29 -7.04 -5.76
N ALA A 30 5.13 -6.87 -6.40
CA ALA A 30 5.04 -6.55 -7.82
C ALA A 30 5.77 -5.24 -8.18
N ILE A 31 5.68 -4.22 -7.33
CA ILE A 31 6.44 -2.97 -7.48
C ILE A 31 7.95 -3.25 -7.48
N ARG A 32 8.44 -4.04 -6.52
CA ARG A 32 9.87 -4.40 -6.42
C ARG A 32 10.33 -5.23 -7.62
N GLU A 33 9.52 -6.20 -8.06
CA GLU A 33 9.80 -7.04 -9.22
C GLU A 33 9.84 -6.25 -10.53
N ALA A 34 9.02 -5.20 -10.63
CA ALA A 34 9.05 -4.26 -11.75
C ALA A 34 10.29 -3.33 -11.73
N GLY A 35 11.20 -3.48 -10.76
CA GLY A 35 12.39 -2.62 -10.61
C GLY A 35 12.07 -1.24 -10.02
N MET A 36 10.86 -1.06 -9.50
CA MET A 36 10.47 0.16 -8.78
C MET A 36 10.78 0.04 -7.28
N TYR A 37 10.96 1.17 -6.63
CA TYR A 37 11.06 1.26 -5.18
C TYR A 37 9.75 1.78 -4.60
N ALA A 38 9.37 1.24 -3.45
CA ALA A 38 8.37 1.80 -2.56
C ALA A 38 9.02 2.01 -1.18
N ARG A 39 9.01 3.25 -0.69
CA ARG A 39 9.59 3.63 0.60
C ARG A 39 8.74 4.67 1.31
N ILE A 40 8.94 4.80 2.61
CA ILE A 40 8.38 5.91 3.39
C ILE A 40 9.44 7.00 3.51
N ASP A 41 9.07 8.24 3.24
CA ASP A 41 9.95 9.38 3.46
C ASP A 41 9.98 9.83 4.94
N ALA A 42 10.84 10.79 5.26
CA ALA A 42 10.99 11.29 6.63
C ALA A 42 9.71 11.93 7.21
N GLN A 43 8.72 12.24 6.37
CA GLN A 43 7.42 12.79 6.77
C GLN A 43 6.35 11.70 6.92
N GLY A 44 6.74 10.42 6.83
CA GLY A 44 5.80 9.30 6.91
C GLY A 44 4.98 9.10 5.62
N GLN A 45 5.37 9.72 4.50
CA GLN A 45 4.63 9.61 3.24
C GLN A 45 5.16 8.48 2.37
N LEU A 46 4.25 7.70 1.79
CA LEU A 46 4.59 6.69 0.78
C LEU A 46 5.14 7.35 -0.49
N ARG A 47 6.30 6.89 -0.94
CA ARG A 47 6.95 7.28 -2.19
C ARG A 47 7.18 6.03 -3.03
N VAL A 48 6.63 6.04 -4.25
CA VAL A 48 6.87 5.00 -5.26
C VAL A 48 7.58 5.61 -6.46
N GLY A 49 8.61 4.95 -6.97
CA GLY A 49 9.33 5.42 -8.15
C GLY A 49 10.21 4.36 -8.80
N PRO A 50 10.89 4.69 -9.91
CA PRO A 50 10.96 6.02 -10.53
C PRO A 50 9.61 6.43 -11.14
N SER A 51 9.27 7.72 -11.05
CA SER A 51 7.95 8.26 -11.46
C SER A 51 7.60 8.02 -12.93
N ALA A 52 8.61 7.83 -13.79
CA ALA A 52 8.44 7.45 -15.19
C ALA A 52 7.82 6.06 -15.39
N MET A 53 7.91 5.19 -14.37
CA MET A 53 7.38 3.82 -14.39
C MET A 53 6.04 3.69 -13.64
N VAL A 54 5.52 4.77 -13.06
CA VAL A 54 4.27 4.75 -12.30
C VAL A 54 3.15 5.33 -13.17
N TRP A 55 2.33 4.44 -13.74
CA TRP A 55 1.20 4.82 -14.59
C TRP A 55 -0.01 5.25 -13.75
N ASP A 56 -0.97 5.93 -14.37
CA ASP A 56 -2.19 6.40 -13.68
C ASP A 56 -3.01 5.26 -13.04
N SER A 57 -3.03 4.08 -13.66
CA SER A 57 -3.64 2.88 -13.09
C SER A 57 -2.94 2.45 -11.79
N ASP A 58 -1.61 2.48 -11.76
CA ASP A 58 -0.83 2.13 -10.59
C ASP A 58 -1.05 3.15 -9.48
N ARG A 59 -1.14 4.45 -9.82
CA ARG A 59 -1.41 5.51 -8.83
C ARG A 59 -2.72 5.28 -8.10
N ARG A 60 -3.78 4.86 -8.80
CA ARG A 60 -5.07 4.56 -8.17
C ARG A 60 -4.96 3.35 -7.23
N THR A 61 -4.29 2.29 -7.66
CA THR A 61 -4.09 1.08 -6.84
C THR A 61 -3.19 1.34 -5.64
N ILE A 62 -2.09 2.08 -5.82
CA ILE A 62 -1.19 2.50 -4.75
C ILE A 62 -1.91 3.42 -3.76
N ALA A 63 -2.74 4.35 -4.24
CA ALA A 63 -3.55 5.20 -3.38
C ALA A 63 -4.56 4.39 -2.57
N HIS A 64 -5.18 3.38 -3.18
CA HIS A 64 -6.14 2.49 -2.52
C HIS A 64 -5.50 1.71 -1.36
N TYR A 65 -4.28 1.19 -1.54
CA TYR A 65 -3.55 0.44 -0.51
C TYR A 65 -2.55 1.28 0.30
N ARG A 66 -2.64 2.62 0.23
CA ARG A 66 -1.59 3.50 0.75
C ARG A 66 -1.27 3.26 2.23
N ASP A 67 -2.28 3.24 3.08
CA ASP A 67 -2.09 3.08 4.53
C ASP A 67 -1.59 1.67 4.88
N ALA A 68 -2.09 0.64 4.21
CA ALA A 68 -1.61 -0.73 4.38
C ALA A 68 -0.13 -0.88 3.94
N LEU A 69 0.25 -0.27 2.80
CA LEU A 69 1.64 -0.23 2.34
C LEU A 69 2.55 0.50 3.32
N VAL A 70 2.08 1.61 3.88
CA VAL A 70 2.79 2.36 4.93
C VAL A 70 2.98 1.50 6.18
N GLU A 71 1.96 0.77 6.62
CA GLU A 71 2.04 -0.11 7.78
C GLU A 71 3.04 -1.26 7.58
N ILE A 72 3.00 -1.90 6.40
CA ILE A 72 3.95 -2.96 6.02
C ILE A 72 5.37 -2.40 6.00
N LEU A 73 5.61 -1.27 5.33
CA LEU A 73 6.94 -0.68 5.20
C LEU A 73 7.50 -0.16 6.53
N LYS A 74 6.65 0.32 7.46
CA LYS A 74 7.08 0.64 8.84
C LYS A 74 7.53 -0.61 9.59
N THR A 75 6.78 -1.70 9.45
CA THR A 75 7.09 -2.98 10.10
C THR A 75 8.38 -3.59 9.54
N GLU A 76 8.57 -3.58 8.22
CA GLU A 76 9.79 -4.08 7.55
C GLU A 76 11.03 -3.21 7.84
N GLY A 77 10.84 -1.91 8.07
CA GLY A 77 11.92 -0.94 8.33
C GLY A 77 12.32 -0.80 9.79
N THR A 78 11.73 -1.59 10.70
CA THR A 78 12.16 -1.64 12.10
C THR A 78 13.29 -2.67 12.21
N PRO A 79 14.51 -2.28 12.65
CA PRO A 79 15.65 -3.20 12.77
C PRO A 79 15.43 -4.31 13.80
#